data_AF-A0A3M8SPI8-F1
#
_entry.id   AF-A0A3M8SPI8-F1
#
_cell.length_a   1.000
_cell.length_b   1.000
_cell.length_c   1.000
_cell.angle_alpha   90.00
_cell.angle_beta   90.00
_cell.angle_gamma   90.00
#
_symmetry.space_group_name_H-M   'P 1'
#
loop_
_entity.id
_entity.type
_entity.pdbx_description
1 polymer ?
#
loop_
_entity_poly.entity_id
_entity_poly.type
_entity_poly.pdbx_seq_one_letter_code
_entity_poly.pdbx_strand_id
1 'polypeptide(L)'
;MDEKEFWRIIGLFNWKRTGDDDAVLKPAVKELAKQSLEDIQAFEEILSQKLYALDTLAHAKQIGTDAYVDDKQHFSVDVFLYARCCVVANGRDFYESVLSDPAEFPEDMDFEALLELASAAYELKSGNAPDFFDTSVSYETFSNQEGWAVA
;
A
#
# COMPACT_ATOMS: atom_id res chain seq x y z
N MET A 1 14.80 -7.04 3.72
CA MET A 1 14.96 -5.74 4.42
C MET A 1 14.12 -5.74 5.69
N ASP A 2 14.29 -4.72 6.54
CA ASP A 2 13.45 -4.49 7.74
C ASP A 2 12.48 -3.31 7.53
N GLU A 3 11.57 -3.09 8.49
CA GLU A 3 10.59 -2.00 8.42
C GLU A 3 11.23 -0.61 8.39
N LYS A 4 12.38 -0.43 9.04
CA LYS A 4 13.06 0.87 9.07
C LYS A 4 13.50 1.25 7.65
N GLU A 5 14.06 0.30 6.92
CA GLU A 5 14.46 0.51 5.53
C GLU A 5 13.25 0.66 4.61
N PHE A 6 12.18 -0.12 4.81
CA PHE A 6 10.92 0.04 4.08
C PHE A 6 10.40 1.48 4.15
N TRP A 7 10.26 2.04 5.37
CA TRP A 7 9.79 3.41 5.54
C TRP A 7 10.77 4.45 5.00
N ARG A 8 12.08 4.16 5.01
CA ARG A 8 13.08 5.02 4.36
C ARG A 8 12.85 5.09 2.84
N ILE A 9 12.53 3.96 2.20
CA ILE A 9 12.22 3.91 0.76
C ILE A 9 10.95 4.69 0.44
N ILE A 10 9.86 4.49 1.21
CA ILE A 10 8.60 5.26 1.06
C ILE A 10 8.87 6.77 1.19
N GLY A 11 9.72 7.17 2.14
CA GLY A 11 10.10 8.58 2.35
C GLY A 11 10.85 9.24 1.17
N LEU A 12 11.20 8.50 0.12
CA LEU A 12 11.83 9.03 -1.09
C LEU A 12 10.84 9.53 -2.14
N PHE A 13 9.52 9.38 -1.92
CA PHE A 13 8.50 9.83 -2.87
C PHE A 13 8.62 11.33 -3.13
N ASN A 14 8.67 11.68 -4.41
CA ASN A 14 8.83 13.06 -4.84
C ASN A 14 7.48 13.74 -5.09
N TRP A 15 6.80 14.09 -4.00
CA TRP A 15 5.49 14.77 -4.03
C TRP A 15 5.50 16.15 -4.71
N LYS A 16 6.65 16.69 -5.12
CA LYS A 16 6.70 17.87 -6.02
C LYS A 16 6.28 17.52 -7.47
N ARG A 17 6.05 16.25 -7.76
CA ARG A 17 5.65 15.71 -9.06
C ARG A 17 4.22 15.16 -9.08
N THR A 18 3.38 15.54 -8.12
CA THR A 18 1.96 15.17 -8.10
C THR A 18 1.29 15.35 -9.46
N GLY A 19 0.53 14.35 -9.89
CA GLY A 19 -0.05 14.24 -11.24
C GLY A 19 0.79 13.43 -12.23
N ASP A 20 1.95 12.93 -11.80
CA ASP A 20 2.85 12.05 -12.56
C ASP A 20 3.43 11.02 -11.58
N ASP A 21 2.67 9.94 -11.34
CA ASP A 21 2.97 8.95 -10.30
C ASP A 21 4.30 8.23 -10.54
N ASP A 22 4.62 7.95 -11.81
CA ASP A 22 5.93 7.44 -12.22
C ASP A 22 7.05 8.36 -11.73
N ALA A 23 6.91 9.67 -11.89
CA ALA A 23 7.90 10.63 -11.42
C ALA A 23 7.92 10.81 -9.90
N VAL A 24 6.79 10.58 -9.21
CA VAL A 24 6.72 10.54 -7.74
C VAL A 24 7.51 9.35 -7.21
N LEU A 25 7.31 8.15 -7.78
CA LEU A 25 7.92 6.89 -7.33
C LEU A 25 9.37 6.71 -7.77
N LYS A 26 9.78 7.32 -8.88
CA LYS A 26 11.11 7.14 -9.50
C LYS A 26 12.30 7.16 -8.53
N PRO A 27 12.40 8.05 -7.53
CA PRO A 27 13.51 8.02 -6.59
C PRO A 27 13.51 6.76 -5.72
N ALA A 28 12.34 6.33 -5.24
CA ALA A 28 12.18 5.13 -4.43
C ALA A 28 12.48 3.86 -5.25
N VAL A 29 11.94 3.75 -6.47
CA VAL A 29 12.22 2.63 -7.39
C VAL A 29 13.72 2.48 -7.65
N LYS A 30 14.40 3.59 -7.97
CA LYS A 30 15.85 3.59 -8.21
C LYS A 30 16.67 3.22 -6.98
N GLU A 31 16.19 3.58 -5.80
CA GLU A 31 16.87 3.24 -4.56
C GLU A 31 16.66 1.78 -4.20
N LEU A 32 15.42 1.29 -4.29
CA LEU A 32 15.08 -0.09 -4.01
C LEU A 32 15.80 -1.05 -4.98
N ALA A 33 15.93 -0.70 -6.26
CA ALA A 33 16.64 -1.50 -7.27
C ALA A 33 18.15 -1.70 -6.96
N LYS A 34 18.74 -0.89 -6.07
CA LYS A 34 20.13 -1.09 -5.61
C LYS A 34 20.25 -2.21 -4.58
N GLN A 35 19.15 -2.58 -3.91
CA GLN A 35 19.12 -3.64 -2.91
C GLN A 35 19.19 -5.04 -3.55
N SER A 36 19.28 -6.10 -2.76
CA SER A 36 19.23 -7.49 -3.25
C SER A 36 17.83 -7.84 -3.77
N LEU A 37 17.68 -8.90 -4.59
CA LEU A 37 16.34 -9.32 -5.05
C LEU A 37 15.50 -9.80 -3.86
N GLU A 38 16.15 -10.42 -2.88
CA GLU A 38 15.58 -10.84 -1.61
C GLU A 38 15.08 -9.65 -0.79
N ASP A 39 15.78 -8.51 -0.83
CA ASP A 39 15.31 -7.28 -0.18
C ASP A 39 14.13 -6.66 -0.91
N ILE A 40 14.05 -6.76 -2.24
CA ILE A 40 12.88 -6.29 -3.01
C ILE A 40 11.66 -7.16 -2.68
N GLN A 41 11.82 -8.49 -2.63
CA GLN A 41 10.78 -9.41 -2.15
C GLN A 41 10.35 -9.09 -0.70
N ALA A 42 11.31 -8.75 0.17
CA ALA A 42 10.99 -8.36 1.54
C ALA A 42 10.31 -6.97 1.64
N PHE A 43 10.56 -6.06 0.71
CA PHE A 43 9.81 -4.81 0.61
C PHE A 43 8.34 -5.11 0.31
N GLU A 44 8.08 -5.98 -0.67
CA GLU A 44 6.73 -6.39 -1.04
C GLU A 44 6.02 -7.11 0.12
N GLU A 45 6.72 -8.01 0.82
CA GLU A 45 6.19 -8.68 2.02
C GLU A 45 5.74 -7.66 3.08
N ILE A 46 6.56 -6.64 3.35
CA ILE A 46 6.20 -5.59 4.33
C ILE A 46 5.02 -4.77 3.80
N LEU A 47 5.01 -4.38 2.52
CA LEU A 47 3.90 -3.66 1.91
C LEU A 47 2.59 -4.44 2.06
N SER A 48 2.58 -5.73 1.69
CA SER A 48 1.43 -6.63 1.83
C SER A 48 0.92 -6.66 3.27
N GLN A 49 1.81 -6.81 4.25
CA GLN A 49 1.42 -6.80 5.67
C GLN A 49 0.82 -5.46 6.11
N LYS A 50 1.37 -4.32 5.65
CA LYS A 50 0.83 -3.00 6.00
C LYS A 50 -0.55 -2.77 5.42
N LEU A 51 -0.77 -3.14 4.15
CA LEU A 51 -2.07 -3.04 3.49
C LEU A 51 -3.10 -4.00 4.09
N TYR A 52 -2.69 -5.24 4.41
CA TYR A 52 -3.53 -6.23 5.08
C TYR A 52 -4.00 -5.75 6.46
N ALA A 53 -3.14 -5.10 7.24
CA ALA A 53 -3.51 -4.58 8.56
C ALA A 53 -4.59 -3.47 8.49
N LEU A 54 -4.64 -2.71 7.39
CA LEU A 54 -5.67 -1.70 7.13
C LEU A 54 -6.95 -2.31 6.50
N ASP A 55 -6.92 -3.56 6.05
CA ASP A 55 -8.06 -4.27 5.45
C ASP A 55 -9.10 -4.63 6.52
N THR A 56 -9.88 -3.66 6.97
CA THR A 56 -10.89 -3.89 8.02
C THR A 56 -12.18 -3.16 7.69
N LEU A 57 -13.29 -3.67 8.22
CA LEU A 57 -14.59 -3.01 8.13
C LEU A 57 -14.58 -1.59 8.72
N ALA A 58 -13.79 -1.36 9.78
CA ALA A 58 -13.72 -0.06 10.45
C ALA A 58 -13.07 1.01 9.55
N HIS A 59 -11.96 0.68 8.89
CA HIS A 59 -11.29 1.56 7.93
C HIS A 59 -12.09 1.71 6.63
N ALA A 60 -12.71 0.64 6.12
CA ALA A 60 -13.52 0.67 4.89
C ALA A 60 -14.70 1.65 4.96
N LYS A 61 -15.19 1.96 6.17
CA LYS A 61 -16.27 2.94 6.41
C LYS A 61 -15.83 4.40 6.33
N GLN A 62 -14.54 4.68 6.17
CA GLN A 62 -13.95 6.01 6.37
C GLN A 62 -13.35 6.60 5.08
N ILE A 63 -13.49 5.93 3.93
CA ILE A 63 -12.86 6.35 2.67
C ILE A 63 -13.66 7.39 1.88
N GLY A 64 -14.65 8.05 2.51
CA GLY A 64 -15.46 9.07 1.86
C GLY A 64 -16.60 8.51 1.01
N THR A 65 -16.68 8.94 -0.24
CA THR A 65 -17.81 8.67 -1.15
C THR A 65 -18.02 7.18 -1.41
N ASP A 66 -16.92 6.41 -1.48
CA ASP A 66 -16.92 4.97 -1.76
C ASP A 66 -16.91 4.11 -0.49
N ALA A 67 -17.19 4.71 0.68
CA ALA A 67 -17.19 4.01 1.95
C ALA A 67 -18.14 2.81 1.98
N TYR A 68 -17.69 1.73 2.62
CA TYR A 68 -18.55 0.58 2.89
C TYR A 68 -19.73 1.03 3.78
N VAL A 69 -20.95 0.78 3.32
CA VAL A 69 -22.17 1.06 4.10
C VAL A 69 -22.78 -0.22 4.65
N ASP A 70 -23.12 -1.14 3.74
CA ASP A 70 -23.72 -2.45 4.04
C ASP A 70 -23.58 -3.41 2.84
N ASP A 71 -23.91 -4.70 3.06
CA ASP A 71 -23.81 -5.76 2.04
C ASP A 71 -24.78 -5.62 0.86
N LYS A 72 -25.68 -4.63 0.86
CA LYS A 72 -26.65 -4.41 -0.22
C LYS A 72 -26.17 -3.35 -1.19
N GLN A 73 -25.20 -2.54 -0.79
CA GLN A 73 -24.64 -1.47 -1.61
C GLN A 73 -23.35 -1.95 -2.28
N HIS A 74 -23.07 -1.36 -3.44
CA HIS A 74 -21.80 -1.63 -4.10
C HIS A 74 -20.67 -1.06 -3.26
N PHE A 75 -19.65 -1.88 -3.04
CA PHE A 75 -18.38 -1.47 -2.43
C PHE A 75 -17.26 -1.89 -3.37
N SER A 76 -16.45 -0.92 -3.81
CA SER A 76 -15.34 -1.17 -4.72
C SER A 76 -14.12 -1.65 -3.94
N VAL A 77 -13.77 -2.92 -4.16
CA VAL A 77 -12.61 -3.55 -3.53
C VAL A 77 -11.29 -2.88 -3.92
N ASP A 78 -11.20 -2.40 -5.16
CA ASP A 78 -10.02 -1.75 -5.72
C ASP A 78 -9.84 -0.35 -5.13
N VAL A 79 -10.91 0.45 -5.08
CA VAL A 79 -10.86 1.80 -4.50
C VAL A 79 -10.41 1.75 -3.03
N PHE A 80 -10.90 0.79 -2.25
CA PHE A 80 -10.43 0.63 -0.88
C PHE A 80 -8.96 0.19 -0.78
N LEU A 81 -8.50 -0.71 -1.66
CA LEU A 81 -7.08 -1.07 -1.74
C LEU A 81 -6.21 0.15 -2.07
N TYR A 82 -6.61 0.97 -3.02
CA TYR A 82 -5.84 2.16 -3.43
C TYR A 82 -5.86 3.25 -2.36
N ALA A 83 -6.96 3.38 -1.61
CA ALA A 83 -7.04 4.26 -0.46
C ALA A 83 -6.08 3.81 0.67
N ARG A 84 -5.97 2.49 0.91
CA ARG A 84 -4.95 1.93 1.84
C ARG A 84 -3.53 2.20 1.35
N CYS A 85 -3.29 2.15 0.04
CA CYS A 85 -1.99 2.54 -0.53
C CYS A 85 -1.67 4.02 -0.26
N CYS A 86 -2.65 4.91 -0.33
CA CYS A 86 -2.49 6.32 0.02
C CYS A 86 -2.02 6.49 1.47
N VAL A 87 -2.61 5.74 2.41
CA VAL A 87 -2.20 5.77 3.82
C VAL A 87 -0.74 5.37 3.99
N VAL A 88 -0.30 4.26 3.39
CA VAL A 88 1.09 3.81 3.45
C VAL A 88 2.04 4.81 2.78
N ALA A 89 1.64 5.39 1.65
CA ALA A 89 2.45 6.35 0.89
C ALA A 89 2.71 7.67 1.65
N ASN A 90 1.82 8.05 2.58
CA ASN A 90 2.01 9.21 3.46
C ASN A 90 3.00 8.95 4.61
N GLY A 91 3.55 7.74 4.68
CA GLY A 91 4.65 7.39 5.56
C GLY A 91 4.23 6.88 6.93
N ARG A 92 5.24 6.54 7.72
CA ARG A 92 5.08 5.76 8.95
C ARG A 92 4.13 6.39 9.97
N ASP A 93 4.34 7.66 10.31
CA ASP A 93 3.59 8.29 11.40
C ASP A 93 2.09 8.40 11.07
N PHE A 94 1.78 8.69 9.80
CA PHE A 94 0.39 8.73 9.33
C PHE A 94 -0.22 7.33 9.26
N TYR A 95 0.52 6.35 8.73
CA TYR A 95 0.09 4.95 8.75
C TYR A 95 -0.24 4.48 10.17
N GLU A 96 0.63 4.75 11.14
CA GLU A 96 0.42 4.34 12.53
C GLU A 96 -0.79 5.02 13.17
N SER A 97 -1.05 6.30 12.85
CA SER A 97 -2.21 7.01 13.40
C SER A 97 -3.52 6.47 12.82
N VAL A 98 -3.62 6.31 11.49
CA VAL A 98 -4.78 5.71 10.83
C VAL A 98 -5.03 4.28 11.30
N LEU A 99 -3.98 3.46 11.42
CA LEU A 99 -4.11 2.08 11.92
C LEU A 99 -4.71 2.02 13.33
N SER A 100 -4.41 3.02 14.16
CA SER A 100 -4.91 3.11 15.54
C SER A 100 -6.29 3.74 15.66
N ASP A 101 -6.61 4.68 14.77
CA ASP A 101 -7.89 5.39 14.71
C ASP A 101 -8.39 5.46 13.25
N PRO A 102 -9.34 4.58 12.88
CA PRO A 102 -9.92 4.58 11.54
C PRO A 102 -10.51 5.93 11.13
N ALA A 103 -10.92 6.80 12.06
CA ALA A 103 -11.48 8.11 11.73
C ALA A 103 -10.44 9.08 11.11
N GLU A 104 -9.15 8.76 11.19
CA GLU A 104 -8.08 9.53 10.54
C GLU A 104 -7.84 9.11 9.08
N PHE A 105 -8.55 8.10 8.57
CA PHE A 105 -8.40 7.63 7.19
C PHE A 105 -8.74 8.76 6.21
N PRO A 106 -7.91 8.99 5.16
CA PRO A 106 -8.20 10.04 4.19
C PRO A 106 -9.43 9.71 3.34
N GLU A 107 -10.35 10.65 3.26
CA GLU A 107 -11.55 10.56 2.40
C GLU A 107 -11.21 10.93 0.94
N ASP A 108 -11.75 10.18 -0.02
CA ASP A 108 -11.66 10.46 -1.46
C ASP A 108 -10.21 10.64 -1.98
N MET A 109 -9.26 9.89 -1.41
CA MET A 109 -7.86 9.87 -1.83
C MET A 109 -7.36 8.44 -2.06
N ASP A 110 -6.53 8.29 -3.08
CA ASP A 110 -5.91 7.02 -3.44
C ASP A 110 -4.43 7.21 -3.84
N PHE A 111 -3.70 6.09 -3.95
CA PHE A 111 -2.39 6.05 -4.58
C PHE A 111 -2.07 4.64 -5.09
N GLU A 112 -2.83 4.17 -6.10
CA GLU A 112 -2.70 2.82 -6.70
C GLU A 112 -1.25 2.49 -7.10
N ALA A 113 -0.52 3.48 -7.64
CA ALA A 113 0.82 3.30 -8.18
C ALA A 113 1.84 2.69 -7.19
N LEU A 114 1.58 2.76 -5.87
CA LEU A 114 2.41 2.12 -4.85
C LEU A 114 2.57 0.61 -5.09
N LEU A 115 1.55 -0.07 -5.61
CA LEU A 115 1.56 -1.52 -5.87
C LEU A 115 2.62 -1.92 -6.91
N GLU A 116 3.04 -0.99 -7.78
CA GLU A 116 4.04 -1.26 -8.82
C GLU A 116 5.48 -0.98 -8.39
N LEU A 117 5.70 -0.51 -7.16
CA LEU A 117 7.02 -0.06 -6.73
C LEU A 117 8.04 -1.21 -6.70
N ALA A 118 7.66 -2.36 -6.15
CA ALA A 118 8.54 -3.51 -6.04
C ALA A 118 8.79 -4.16 -7.41
N SER A 119 7.74 -4.32 -8.23
CA SER A 119 7.82 -4.87 -9.59
C SER A 119 8.76 -4.03 -10.46
N ALA A 120 8.60 -2.71 -10.45
CA ALA A 120 9.44 -1.77 -11.18
C ALA A 120 10.90 -1.80 -10.71
N ALA A 121 11.14 -1.91 -9.40
CA ALA A 121 12.50 -2.02 -8.86
C ALA A 121 13.17 -3.35 -9.23
N TYR A 122 12.41 -4.44 -9.20
CA TYR A 122 12.87 -5.77 -9.59
C TYR A 122 13.24 -5.82 -11.08
N GLU A 123 12.38 -5.28 -11.94
CA GLU A 123 12.62 -5.18 -13.38
C GLU A 123 13.85 -4.33 -13.67
N LEU A 124 13.97 -3.15 -13.04
CA LEU A 124 15.14 -2.28 -13.21
C LEU A 124 16.45 -2.97 -12.81
N LYS A 125 16.42 -3.84 -11.79
CA LYS A 125 17.60 -4.55 -11.30
C LYS A 125 17.97 -5.76 -12.16
N SER A 126 16.98 -6.58 -12.52
CA SER A 126 17.19 -7.90 -13.13
C SER A 126 17.03 -7.91 -14.65
N GLY A 127 16.41 -6.87 -15.22
CA GLY A 127 16.02 -6.79 -16.62
C GLY A 127 14.76 -7.59 -16.97
N ASN A 128 14.06 -8.18 -16.00
CA ASN A 128 12.80 -8.89 -16.20
C ASN A 128 11.81 -8.53 -15.10
N ALA A 129 10.53 -8.34 -15.43
CA ALA A 129 9.49 -8.23 -14.43
C ALA A 129 9.27 -9.61 -13.73
N PRO A 130 9.02 -9.62 -12.41
CA PRO A 130 8.61 -10.85 -11.73
C PRO A 130 7.17 -11.20 -12.11
N ASP A 131 6.84 -12.50 -12.19
CA ASP A 131 5.45 -12.94 -12.42
C ASP A 131 4.55 -12.61 -11.21
N PHE A 132 5.08 -12.81 -10.00
CA PHE A 132 4.47 -12.46 -8.72
C PHE A 132 5.54 -12.43 -7.62
N PHE A 133 5.20 -11.81 -6.48
CA PHE A 133 5.98 -11.89 -5.24
C PHE A 133 5.31 -12.87 -4.27
N ASP A 134 6.11 -13.73 -3.63
CA ASP A 134 5.60 -14.70 -2.66
C ASP A 134 5.49 -14.05 -1.28
N THR A 135 4.27 -13.64 -0.90
CA THR A 135 4.02 -12.93 0.36
C THR A 135 3.14 -13.75 1.30
N SER A 136 3.31 -13.54 2.60
CA SER A 136 2.61 -14.34 3.64
C SER A 136 1.12 -14.03 3.75
N VAL A 137 0.71 -12.86 3.25
CA VAL A 137 -0.68 -12.39 3.23
C VAL A 137 -0.99 -11.75 1.88
N SER A 138 -2.25 -11.86 1.46
CA SER A 138 -2.77 -11.11 0.32
C SER A 138 -3.18 -9.71 0.78
N TYR A 139 -2.75 -8.66 0.09
CA TYR A 139 -3.21 -7.29 0.36
C TYR A 139 -4.63 -7.01 -0.18
N GLU A 140 -5.16 -7.91 -1.03
CA GLU A 140 -6.48 -7.77 -1.64
C GLU A 140 -7.57 -7.58 -0.58
N THR A 141 -8.53 -6.72 -0.87
CA THR A 141 -9.64 -6.42 0.05
C THR A 141 -10.39 -7.69 0.45
N PHE A 142 -10.77 -7.78 1.74
CA PHE A 142 -11.35 -8.95 2.42
C PHE A 142 -10.39 -10.10 2.74
N SER A 143 -9.09 -9.97 2.46
CA SER A 143 -8.10 -10.98 2.83
C SER A 143 -7.90 -11.06 4.35
N ASN A 144 -8.05 -9.95 5.06
CA ASN A 144 -8.04 -9.92 6.53
C ASN A 144 -9.42 -10.28 7.11
N GLN A 145 -9.73 -11.56 7.05
CA GLN A 145 -11.03 -12.09 7.50
C GLN A 145 -11.40 -11.67 8.93
N GLU A 146 -10.41 -11.56 9.83
CA GLU A 146 -10.63 -11.09 11.21
C GLU A 146 -11.01 -9.61 11.25
N GLY A 147 -10.37 -8.76 10.44
CA GLY A 147 -10.67 -7.34 10.31
C GLY A 147 -12.06 -7.02 9.76
N TRP A 148 -12.70 -8.00 9.11
CA TRP A 148 -14.06 -7.89 8.56
C TRP A 148 -15.12 -8.63 9.39
N ALA A 149 -14.72 -9.38 10.42
CA ALA A 149 -15.66 -10.04 11.30
C ALA A 149 -16.46 -9.01 12.09
N VAL A 150 -17.80 -9.08 11.99
CA VAL A 150 -18.68 -8.25 12.82
C VAL A 150 -18.62 -8.79 14.26
N ALA A 151 -18.31 -7.92 15.22
CA ALA A 151 -18.33 -8.24 16.65
C ALA A 151 -19.75 -8.49 17.19
#